data_AF-A0A2E8A485-F1
#
_entry.id   AF-A0A2E8A485-F1
#
_cell.length_a   1.000
_cell.length_b   1.000
_cell.length_c   1.000
_cell.angle_alpha   90.00
_cell.angle_beta   90.00
_cell.angle_gamma   90.00
#
_symmetry.space_group_name_H-M   'P 1'
#
loop_
_entity.id
_entity.type
_entity.pdbx_description
1 polymer ?
#
loop_
_entity_poly.entity_id
_entity_poly.type
_entity_poly.pdbx_seq_one_letter_code
_entity_poly.pdbx_strand_id
1 'polypeptide(L)'
;MTRVHRRGDMLRISNLEVHRGSRVVLSGLELQVAAGEVLALEGKNGSGKTSLIESCAGILPLTSGKIEWMSPNGKWLTVRDSEGRRERPPLMGLTLQSDGICGEETVEERLMTSIGIFGLDPPEQDITSILSDWGLEHRRGDRVSQLSGGLKRRLSVLSGLAPVVLSSNPSVALLDEPSEGLDSAARKTLSSWIGELSSRGHAIIVATHDQELITESTRVISIDSGSFSESRGKGPTGSAKLPDACSMHDPSPILSLAKWALNVERRNPIDTIGRLTPAILALLLSFTILGGIDIPQDASVSTHIGYDLIAALVLVPAFITAVVSPALVRRLSDEGCGRWWTAMLGPMARPANSVISASIILPIPLTYVSWFVLSGSIPEETSDEVLRWLWLPAIVIIDVSCAASALHLLVADLRRSSAVAASLLLAVLVWPFLELMDALSVIMTSGMSFDLEIGSPLSSCIIASLTAAMVWTVAVFLPEY
;
A
#
# COMPACT_ATOMS: atom_id res chain seq x y z
N MET A 1 3.99 25.75 -37.09
CA MET A 1 5.40 26.02 -36.68
C MET A 1 5.84 24.92 -35.74
N THR A 2 6.56 23.94 -36.28
CA THR A 2 6.99 22.72 -35.58
C THR A 2 8.17 23.07 -34.67
N ARG A 3 7.91 23.33 -33.38
CA ARG A 3 8.97 23.51 -32.39
C ARG A 3 9.61 22.15 -32.13
N VAL A 4 10.77 21.92 -32.73
CA VAL A 4 11.71 20.87 -32.32
C VAL A 4 12.13 21.18 -30.88
N HIS A 5 11.49 20.57 -29.89
CA HIS A 5 11.94 20.61 -28.50
C HIS A 5 13.34 20.00 -28.45
N ARG A 6 14.35 20.79 -28.05
CA ARG A 6 15.62 20.22 -27.58
C ARG A 6 15.28 19.26 -26.44
N ARG A 7 15.66 17.99 -26.58
CA ARG A 7 15.42 16.92 -25.60
C ARG A 7 16.03 17.32 -24.25
N GLY A 8 15.19 17.75 -23.31
CA GLY A 8 15.59 17.98 -21.94
C GLY A 8 15.69 16.66 -21.17
N ASP A 9 16.47 16.67 -20.10
CA ASP A 9 16.52 15.54 -19.17
C ASP A 9 15.17 15.35 -18.49
N MET A 10 14.78 14.08 -18.34
CA MET A 10 13.54 13.67 -17.67
C MET A 10 13.79 13.10 -16.28
N LEU A 11 14.95 12.50 -16.07
CA LEU A 11 15.36 11.92 -14.79
C LEU A 11 16.81 12.32 -14.52
N ARG A 12 17.07 12.74 -13.28
CA ARG A 12 18.38 13.10 -12.77
C ARG A 12 18.66 12.40 -11.46
N ILE A 13 19.86 11.86 -11.35
CA ILE A 13 20.42 11.25 -10.16
C ILE A 13 21.71 12.00 -9.85
N SER A 14 21.84 12.48 -8.61
CA SER A 14 23.04 13.16 -8.14
C SER A 14 23.60 12.49 -6.90
N ASN A 15 24.89 12.13 -6.95
CA ASN A 15 25.70 11.51 -5.91
C ASN A 15 25.01 10.36 -5.16
N LEU A 16 24.39 9.44 -5.92
CA LEU A 16 23.56 8.38 -5.35
C LEU A 16 24.39 7.32 -4.64
N GLU A 17 24.04 7.09 -3.37
CA GLU A 17 24.54 5.97 -2.58
C GLU A 17 23.37 5.17 -1.99
N VAL A 18 23.35 3.87 -2.26
CA VAL A 18 22.27 2.96 -1.86
C VAL A 18 22.84 1.75 -1.13
N HIS A 19 22.28 1.46 0.03
CA HIS A 19 22.67 0.33 0.86
C HIS A 19 21.58 -0.74 0.88
N ARG A 20 22.01 -2.00 0.89
CA ARG A 20 21.15 -3.16 1.18
C ARG A 20 21.74 -3.91 2.35
N GLY A 21 21.12 -3.79 3.51
CA GLY A 21 21.74 -4.30 4.72
C GLY A 21 22.95 -3.45 5.10
N SER A 22 24.08 -4.11 5.36
CA SER A 22 25.37 -3.48 5.60
C SER A 22 26.18 -3.29 4.32
N ARG A 23 25.67 -3.71 3.15
CA ARG A 23 26.39 -3.67 1.89
C ARG A 23 26.03 -2.41 1.11
N VAL A 24 27.05 -1.65 0.72
CA VAL A 24 26.95 -0.60 -0.29
C VAL A 24 26.74 -1.28 -1.65
N VAL A 25 25.63 -0.97 -2.32
CA VAL A 25 25.27 -1.55 -3.63
C VAL A 25 25.57 -0.59 -4.76
N LEU A 26 25.29 0.70 -4.56
CA LEU A 26 25.60 1.79 -5.48
C LEU A 26 26.29 2.89 -4.68
N SER A 27 27.30 3.56 -5.25
CA SER A 27 28.01 4.66 -4.61
C SER A 27 28.47 5.68 -5.65
N GLY A 28 28.22 6.97 -5.39
CA GLY A 28 28.68 8.09 -6.22
C GLY A 28 28.12 8.12 -7.64
N LEU A 29 26.94 7.53 -7.90
CA LEU A 29 26.38 7.51 -9.24
C LEU A 29 25.76 8.88 -9.61
N GLU A 30 26.24 9.43 -10.72
CA GLU A 30 25.65 10.58 -11.42
C GLU A 30 25.00 10.07 -12.72
N LEU A 31 23.71 10.34 -12.90
CA LEU A 31 22.98 9.86 -14.07
C LEU A 31 21.95 10.87 -14.53
N GLN A 32 21.91 11.12 -15.83
CA GLN A 32 20.83 11.86 -16.49
C GLN A 32 20.25 11.00 -17.61
N VAL A 33 18.94 11.02 -17.76
CA VAL A 33 18.22 10.31 -18.82
C VAL A 33 17.34 11.31 -19.56
N ALA A 34 17.57 11.44 -20.86
CA ALA A 34 16.90 12.40 -21.73
C ALA A 34 15.57 11.88 -22.28
N ALA A 35 14.71 12.80 -22.71
CA ALA A 35 13.47 12.45 -23.41
C ALA A 35 13.76 11.61 -24.66
N GLY A 36 13.05 10.49 -24.82
CA GLY A 36 13.21 9.54 -25.91
C GLY A 36 14.43 8.64 -25.79
N GLU A 37 15.18 8.69 -24.69
CA GLU A 37 16.34 7.83 -24.46
C GLU A 37 15.92 6.46 -23.93
N VAL A 38 16.48 5.40 -24.52
CA VAL A 38 16.41 4.03 -23.97
C VAL A 38 17.76 3.72 -23.32
N LEU A 39 17.80 3.67 -21.99
CA LEU A 39 18.97 3.35 -21.19
C LEU A 39 18.90 1.90 -20.71
N ALA A 40 19.81 1.06 -21.20
CA ALA A 40 19.98 -0.30 -20.68
C ALA A 40 20.97 -0.32 -19.51
N LEU A 41 20.59 -0.97 -18.42
CA LEU A 41 21.47 -1.28 -17.29
C LEU A 41 21.87 -2.75 -17.42
N GLU A 42 23.15 -3.00 -17.64
CA GLU A 42 23.74 -4.34 -17.71
C GLU A 42 24.65 -4.56 -16.49
N GLY A 43 24.84 -5.80 -16.07
CA GLY A 43 25.78 -6.15 -15.00
C GLY A 43 25.39 -7.47 -14.35
N LYS A 44 26.30 -8.12 -13.65
CA LYS A 44 26.05 -9.41 -12.98
C LYS A 44 24.90 -9.34 -11.97
N ASN A 45 24.31 -10.48 -11.62
CA ASN A 45 23.32 -10.55 -10.55
C ASN A 45 23.89 -9.97 -9.24
N GLY A 46 23.13 -9.07 -8.63
CA GLY A 46 23.57 -8.36 -7.42
C GLY A 46 24.54 -7.20 -7.66
N SER A 47 24.71 -6.72 -8.90
CA SER A 47 25.50 -5.51 -9.20
C SER A 47 24.81 -4.22 -8.76
N GLY A 48 23.48 -4.23 -8.61
CA GLY A 48 22.71 -3.07 -8.14
C GLY A 48 21.64 -2.56 -9.10
N LYS A 49 21.42 -3.20 -10.26
CA LYS A 49 20.41 -2.79 -11.26
C LYS A 49 19.01 -2.57 -10.68
N THR A 50 18.46 -3.60 -10.03
CA THR A 50 17.16 -3.53 -9.31
C THR A 50 17.15 -2.44 -8.24
N SER A 51 18.26 -2.26 -7.51
CA SER A 51 18.35 -1.20 -6.50
C SER A 51 18.35 0.19 -7.12
N LEU A 52 18.92 0.36 -8.31
CA LEU A 52 18.86 1.62 -9.07
C LEU A 52 17.42 1.91 -9.51
N ILE A 53 16.74 0.95 -10.11
CA ILE A 53 15.33 1.10 -10.54
C ILE A 53 14.42 1.46 -9.37
N GLU A 54 14.53 0.73 -8.26
CA GLU A 54 13.68 0.98 -7.09
C GLU A 54 14.02 2.29 -6.38
N SER A 55 15.26 2.75 -6.46
CA SER A 55 15.64 4.10 -6.01
C SER A 55 15.01 5.15 -6.91
N CYS A 56 15.07 4.98 -8.25
CA CYS A 56 14.42 5.87 -9.21
C CYS A 56 12.91 5.98 -9.00
N ALA A 57 12.25 4.89 -8.58
CA ALA A 57 10.84 4.82 -8.23
C ALA A 57 10.51 5.38 -6.83
N GLY A 58 11.51 5.81 -6.05
CA GLY A 58 11.33 6.32 -4.69
C GLY A 58 10.92 5.27 -3.66
N ILE A 59 11.24 4.00 -3.89
CA ILE A 59 10.95 2.87 -2.98
C ILE A 59 12.04 2.74 -1.91
N LEU A 60 13.31 2.89 -2.31
CA LEU A 60 14.43 2.71 -1.38
C LEU A 60 14.82 4.04 -0.70
N PRO A 61 15.18 4.02 0.59
CA PRO A 61 15.88 5.15 1.21
C PRO A 61 17.28 5.31 0.60
N LEU A 62 17.74 6.54 0.53
CA LEU A 62 19.07 6.89 0.01
C LEU A 62 20.00 7.24 1.17
N THR A 63 21.24 6.76 1.13
CA THR A 63 22.26 7.14 2.14
C THR A 63 22.88 8.48 1.79
N SER A 64 23.06 8.76 0.50
CA SER A 64 23.54 10.02 -0.04
C SER A 64 22.86 10.29 -1.38
N GLY A 65 22.76 11.57 -1.73
CA GLY A 65 22.31 12.02 -3.02
C GLY A 65 20.81 12.25 -3.11
N LYS A 66 20.34 12.51 -4.33
CA LYS A 66 18.93 12.76 -4.62
C LYS A 66 18.56 12.29 -6.01
N ILE A 67 17.27 12.00 -6.17
CA ILE A 67 16.65 11.58 -7.43
C ILE A 67 15.53 12.57 -7.75
N GLU A 68 15.62 13.14 -8.95
CA GLU A 68 14.71 14.18 -9.43
C GLU A 68 14.10 13.77 -10.76
N TRP A 69 12.81 14.06 -10.92
CA TRP A 69 12.05 13.79 -12.15
C TRP A 69 11.49 15.09 -12.70
N MET A 70 11.46 15.20 -14.03
CA MET A 70 10.78 16.32 -14.69
C MET A 70 9.27 16.14 -14.59
N SER A 71 8.60 17.08 -13.95
CA SER A 71 7.14 17.13 -13.90
C SER A 71 6.56 17.61 -15.25
N PRO A 72 5.32 17.24 -15.60
CA PRO A 72 4.65 17.75 -16.81
C PRO A 72 4.57 19.28 -16.89
N ASN A 73 4.67 19.99 -15.75
CA ASN A 73 4.70 21.45 -15.70
C ASN A 73 6.10 22.07 -15.93
N GLY A 74 7.11 21.26 -16.23
CA GLY A 74 8.48 21.69 -16.49
C GLY A 74 9.33 21.97 -15.24
N LYS A 75 8.88 21.55 -14.05
CA LYS A 75 9.65 21.67 -12.80
C LYS A 75 10.29 20.34 -12.42
N TRP A 76 11.47 20.41 -11.81
CA TRP A 76 12.10 19.25 -11.19
C TRP A 76 11.42 18.93 -9.85
N LEU A 77 11.00 17.67 -9.70
CA LEU A 77 10.37 17.11 -8.51
C LEU A 77 11.37 16.18 -7.82
N THR A 78 11.63 16.37 -6.52
CA THR A 78 12.49 15.47 -5.76
C THR A 78 11.71 14.24 -5.33
N VAL A 79 11.89 13.12 -6.04
CA VAL A 79 11.20 11.85 -5.74
C VAL A 79 11.70 11.26 -4.43
N ARG A 80 13.02 11.30 -4.20
CA ARG A 80 13.66 10.85 -2.96
C ARG A 80 15.03 11.49 -2.80
N ASP A 81 15.41 11.81 -1.56
CA ASP A 81 16.78 12.21 -1.23
C ASP A 81 17.27 11.58 0.09
N SER A 82 18.55 11.82 0.41
CA SER A 82 19.18 11.37 1.65
C SER A 82 18.75 12.14 2.91
N GLU A 83 18.02 13.25 2.76
CA GLU A 83 17.44 14.02 3.88
C GLU A 83 16.07 13.46 4.31
N GLY A 84 15.60 12.41 3.63
CA GLY A 84 14.31 11.77 3.88
C GLY A 84 13.15 12.39 3.10
N ARG A 85 13.37 13.46 2.31
CA ARG A 85 12.31 14.05 1.48
C ARG A 85 11.83 13.03 0.45
N ARG A 86 10.51 12.98 0.27
CA ARG A 86 9.85 12.03 -0.62
C ARG A 86 8.61 12.64 -1.21
N GLU A 87 8.57 12.69 -2.53
CA GLU A 87 7.39 13.12 -3.27
C GLU A 87 6.93 12.01 -4.19
N ARG A 88 5.63 12.00 -4.47
CA ARG A 88 5.04 11.02 -5.38
C ARG A 88 5.62 11.25 -6.79
N PRO A 89 6.18 10.22 -7.45
CA PRO A 89 6.63 10.36 -8.83
C PRO A 89 5.50 10.88 -9.76
N PRO A 90 5.84 11.62 -10.82
CA PRO A 90 4.93 11.88 -11.92
C PRO A 90 4.40 10.58 -12.54
N LEU A 91 3.53 10.70 -13.56
CA LEU A 91 3.10 9.55 -14.34
C LEU A 91 4.31 8.74 -14.81
N MET A 92 4.33 7.47 -14.41
CA MET A 92 5.45 6.58 -14.69
C MET A 92 4.99 5.17 -14.99
N GLY A 93 5.82 4.49 -15.77
CA GLY A 93 5.76 3.05 -15.91
C GLY A 93 6.66 2.37 -14.90
N LEU A 94 6.19 1.30 -14.26
CA LEU A 94 6.99 0.53 -13.31
C LEU A 94 6.73 -0.98 -13.45
N THR A 95 7.77 -1.72 -13.81
CA THR A 95 7.82 -3.18 -13.75
C THR A 95 8.89 -3.59 -12.76
N LEU A 96 8.49 -4.29 -11.70
CA LEU A 96 9.40 -4.83 -10.70
C LEU A 96 9.85 -6.25 -11.09
N GLN A 97 11.02 -6.68 -10.58
CA GLN A 97 11.49 -8.04 -10.77
C GLN A 97 10.52 -9.08 -10.17
N SER A 98 9.90 -8.77 -9.03
CA SER A 98 8.91 -9.64 -8.38
C SER A 98 7.49 -9.49 -8.93
N ASP A 99 7.31 -8.82 -10.08
CA ASP A 99 6.04 -8.44 -10.72
C ASP A 99 5.22 -7.33 -10.03
N GLY A 100 5.16 -7.28 -8.71
CA GLY A 100 4.48 -6.19 -7.99
C GLY A 100 2.96 -6.27 -8.07
N ILE A 101 2.39 -7.49 -8.15
CA ILE A 101 0.96 -7.75 -8.34
C ILE A 101 0.45 -8.67 -7.23
N CYS A 102 -0.76 -8.44 -6.72
CA CYS A 102 -1.41 -9.39 -5.81
C CYS A 102 -2.14 -10.48 -6.61
N GLY A 103 -1.93 -11.75 -6.24
CA GLY A 103 -2.52 -12.91 -6.92
C GLY A 103 -4.06 -12.97 -6.88
N GLU A 104 -4.70 -12.18 -6.02
CA GLU A 104 -6.16 -12.08 -5.92
C GLU A 104 -6.77 -11.07 -6.91
N GLU A 105 -5.97 -10.21 -7.56
CA GLU A 105 -6.41 -9.32 -8.63
C GLU A 105 -6.82 -10.12 -9.87
N THR A 106 -7.76 -9.60 -10.68
CA THR A 106 -7.88 -10.09 -12.06
C THR A 106 -6.86 -9.40 -12.98
N VAL A 107 -6.63 -9.99 -14.15
CA VAL A 107 -5.79 -9.40 -15.20
C VAL A 107 -6.26 -7.99 -15.57
N GLU A 108 -7.56 -7.82 -15.80
CA GLU A 108 -8.15 -6.53 -16.14
C GLU A 108 -8.08 -5.53 -14.98
N GLU A 109 -8.41 -5.95 -13.76
CA GLU A 109 -8.34 -5.08 -12.58
C GLU A 109 -6.93 -4.55 -12.36
N ARG A 110 -5.92 -5.39 -12.52
CA ARG A 110 -4.53 -4.98 -12.36
C ARG A 110 -4.15 -3.92 -13.41
N LEU A 111 -4.50 -4.17 -14.67
CA LEU A 111 -4.24 -3.22 -15.75
C LEU A 111 -4.95 -1.89 -15.50
N MET A 112 -6.24 -1.93 -15.17
CA MET A 112 -7.03 -0.73 -14.86
C MET A 112 -6.51 0.01 -13.63
N THR A 113 -6.02 -0.70 -12.62
CA THR A 113 -5.41 -0.09 -11.42
C THR A 113 -4.12 0.65 -11.78
N SER A 114 -3.28 0.04 -12.63
CA SER A 114 -2.03 0.66 -13.07
C SER A 114 -2.23 1.94 -13.89
N ILE A 115 -3.32 2.01 -14.65
CA ILE A 115 -3.68 3.15 -15.49
C ILE A 115 -4.42 4.22 -14.67
N GLY A 116 -5.47 3.82 -13.95
CA GLY A 116 -6.37 4.73 -13.23
C GLY A 116 -5.74 5.45 -12.04
N ILE A 117 -4.64 4.94 -11.48
CA ILE A 117 -3.89 5.63 -10.40
C ILE A 117 -3.31 6.98 -10.86
N PHE A 118 -3.12 7.15 -12.17
CA PHE A 118 -2.68 8.39 -12.79
C PHE A 118 -3.85 9.21 -13.37
N GLY A 119 -5.10 8.82 -13.13
CA GLY A 119 -6.28 9.54 -13.64
C GLY A 119 -6.54 9.32 -15.12
N LEU A 120 -5.89 8.33 -15.75
CA LEU A 120 -6.15 7.92 -17.12
C LEU A 120 -7.41 7.03 -17.16
N ASP A 121 -8.29 7.27 -18.13
CA ASP A 121 -9.55 6.53 -18.30
C ASP A 121 -9.78 6.13 -19.77
N PRO A 122 -9.02 5.14 -20.28
CA PRO A 122 -9.09 4.74 -21.68
C PRO A 122 -10.42 4.04 -22.00
N PRO A 123 -10.92 4.16 -23.23
CA PRO A 123 -12.10 3.41 -23.67
C PRO A 123 -11.83 1.91 -23.62
N GLU A 124 -12.88 1.11 -23.40
CA GLU A 124 -12.77 -0.36 -23.30
C GLU A 124 -12.12 -1.01 -24.53
N GLN A 125 -12.28 -0.40 -25.71
CA GLN A 125 -11.66 -0.85 -26.95
C GLN A 125 -10.13 -0.80 -26.89
N ASP A 126 -9.54 0.23 -26.28
CA ASP A 126 -8.09 0.35 -26.14
C ASP A 126 -7.56 -0.67 -25.13
N ILE A 127 -8.27 -0.87 -24.02
CA ILE A 127 -7.93 -1.91 -23.03
C ILE A 127 -7.96 -3.30 -23.67
N THR A 128 -8.99 -3.59 -24.47
CA THR A 128 -9.13 -4.86 -25.18
C THR A 128 -8.01 -5.04 -26.20
N SER A 129 -7.69 -4.01 -26.99
CA SER A 129 -6.58 -4.04 -27.95
C SER A 129 -5.23 -4.28 -27.27
N ILE A 130 -4.95 -3.54 -26.19
CA ILE A 130 -3.72 -3.68 -25.39
C ILE A 130 -3.58 -5.09 -24.83
N LEU A 131 -4.66 -5.66 -24.28
CA LEU A 131 -4.65 -7.03 -23.76
C LEU A 131 -4.47 -8.07 -24.89
N SER A 132 -5.07 -7.83 -26.06
CA SER A 132 -4.91 -8.69 -27.24
C SER A 132 -3.46 -8.72 -27.73
N ASP A 133 -2.78 -7.57 -27.81
CA ASP A 133 -1.38 -7.46 -28.24
C ASP A 133 -0.42 -8.28 -27.36
N TRP A 134 -0.74 -8.43 -26.08
CA TRP A 134 0.01 -9.23 -25.12
C TRP A 134 -0.53 -10.67 -24.96
N GLY A 135 -1.57 -11.04 -25.70
CA GLY A 135 -2.21 -12.36 -25.64
C GLY A 135 -2.88 -12.65 -24.30
N LEU A 136 -3.39 -11.62 -23.63
CA LEU A 136 -4.03 -11.69 -22.31
C LEU A 136 -5.55 -11.47 -22.34
N GLU A 137 -6.12 -11.04 -23.48
CA GLU A 137 -7.55 -10.73 -23.61
C GLU A 137 -8.46 -11.89 -23.16
N HIS A 138 -8.19 -13.10 -23.65
CA HIS A 138 -8.95 -14.32 -23.30
C HIS A 138 -8.87 -14.71 -21.82
N ARG A 139 -7.96 -14.10 -21.05
CA ARG A 139 -7.74 -14.30 -19.61
C ARG A 139 -8.09 -13.06 -18.79
N ARG A 140 -8.73 -12.03 -19.36
CA ARG A 140 -8.96 -10.74 -18.69
C ARG A 140 -9.68 -10.87 -17.33
N GLY A 141 -10.57 -11.85 -17.20
CA GLY A 141 -11.32 -12.15 -15.98
C GLY A 141 -10.66 -13.14 -15.02
N ASP A 142 -9.55 -13.78 -15.41
CA ASP A 142 -8.87 -14.75 -14.57
C ASP A 142 -8.09 -14.04 -13.46
N ARG A 143 -7.97 -14.70 -12.31
CA ARG A 143 -7.12 -14.19 -11.21
C ARG A 143 -5.65 -14.34 -11.60
N VAL A 144 -4.83 -13.38 -11.18
CA VAL A 144 -3.39 -13.42 -11.46
C VAL A 144 -2.74 -14.69 -10.89
N SER A 145 -3.22 -15.18 -9.74
CA SER A 145 -2.78 -16.46 -9.14
C SER A 145 -3.08 -17.71 -10.00
N GLN A 146 -3.97 -17.62 -10.99
CA GLN A 146 -4.30 -18.71 -11.92
C GLN A 146 -3.43 -18.68 -13.19
N LEU A 147 -2.67 -17.62 -13.42
CA LEU A 147 -1.80 -17.48 -14.58
C LEU A 147 -0.51 -18.28 -14.42
N SER A 148 0.04 -18.76 -15.54
CA SER A 148 1.41 -19.26 -15.58
C SER A 148 2.41 -18.12 -15.34
N GLY A 149 3.63 -18.44 -14.90
CA GLY A 149 4.66 -17.42 -14.63
C GLY A 149 4.94 -16.51 -15.84
N GLY A 150 4.96 -17.04 -17.06
CA GLY A 150 5.12 -16.22 -18.26
C GLY A 150 3.95 -15.28 -18.54
N LEU A 151 2.71 -15.72 -18.27
CA LEU A 151 1.52 -14.85 -18.41
C LEU A 151 1.48 -13.77 -17.32
N LYS A 152 1.86 -14.10 -16.07
CA LYS A 152 2.04 -13.11 -15.01
C LYS A 152 3.06 -12.05 -15.41
N ARG A 153 4.20 -12.47 -15.96
CA ARG A 153 5.22 -11.56 -16.46
C ARG A 153 4.71 -10.63 -17.54
N ARG A 154 3.98 -11.16 -18.53
CA ARG A 154 3.35 -10.35 -19.58
C ARG A 154 2.46 -9.26 -18.98
N LEU A 155 1.63 -9.62 -18.00
CA LEU A 155 0.77 -8.66 -17.31
C LEU A 155 1.57 -7.62 -16.52
N SER A 156 2.63 -8.02 -15.83
CA SER A 156 3.53 -7.14 -15.08
C SER A 156 4.23 -6.11 -15.96
N VAL A 157 4.79 -6.55 -17.08
CA VAL A 157 5.41 -5.67 -18.07
C VAL A 157 4.35 -4.76 -18.71
N LEU A 158 3.21 -5.32 -19.08
CA LEU A 158 2.11 -4.55 -19.64
C LEU A 158 1.60 -3.47 -18.67
N SER A 159 1.39 -3.81 -17.39
CA SER A 159 0.97 -2.85 -16.36
C SER A 159 2.01 -1.76 -16.12
N GLY A 160 3.30 -2.08 -16.32
CA GLY A 160 4.37 -1.10 -16.30
C GLY A 160 4.38 -0.19 -17.53
N LEU A 161 4.02 -0.68 -18.72
CA LEU A 161 4.05 0.12 -19.95
C LEU A 161 2.76 0.90 -20.21
N ALA A 162 1.60 0.34 -19.87
CA ALA A 162 0.30 0.89 -20.24
C ALA A 162 0.07 2.36 -19.80
N PRO A 163 0.46 2.80 -18.60
CA PRO A 163 0.33 4.21 -18.22
C PRO A 163 1.11 5.14 -19.16
N VAL A 164 2.31 4.73 -19.56
CA VAL A 164 3.19 5.49 -20.44
C VAL A 164 2.67 5.49 -21.87
N VAL A 165 2.17 4.34 -22.35
CA VAL A 165 1.54 4.17 -23.67
C VAL A 165 0.35 5.12 -23.85
N LEU A 166 -0.47 5.28 -22.82
CA LEU A 166 -1.68 6.09 -22.85
C LEU A 166 -1.44 7.56 -22.48
N SER A 167 -0.20 7.94 -22.17
CA SER A 167 0.15 9.31 -21.77
C SER A 167 0.33 10.22 -22.99
N SER A 168 -0.23 11.43 -22.91
CA SER A 168 -0.06 12.47 -23.93
C SER A 168 1.28 13.21 -23.83
N ASN A 169 1.92 13.17 -22.66
CA ASN A 169 3.18 13.86 -22.40
C ASN A 169 4.33 12.84 -22.24
N PRO A 170 5.56 13.19 -22.67
CA PRO A 170 6.74 12.40 -22.36
C PRO A 170 6.78 12.03 -20.88
N SER A 171 6.97 10.74 -20.60
CA SER A 171 6.98 10.15 -19.26
C SER A 171 8.15 9.15 -19.14
N VAL A 172 8.42 8.64 -17.93
CA VAL A 172 9.52 7.68 -17.71
C VAL A 172 8.96 6.29 -17.45
N ALA A 173 9.53 5.26 -18.08
CA ALA A 173 9.29 3.85 -17.78
C ALA A 173 10.51 3.23 -17.11
N LEU A 174 10.32 2.59 -15.96
CA LEU A 174 11.33 1.84 -15.23
C LEU A 174 11.01 0.34 -15.31
N LEU A 175 11.85 -0.43 -16.00
CA LEU A 175 11.58 -1.85 -16.29
C LEU A 175 12.70 -2.73 -15.74
N ASP A 176 12.40 -3.53 -14.71
CA ASP A 176 13.38 -4.43 -14.10
C ASP A 176 13.21 -5.87 -14.62
N GLU A 177 14.19 -6.34 -15.40
CA GLU A 177 14.25 -7.64 -16.09
C GLU A 177 13.03 -7.97 -16.97
N PRO A 178 12.47 -7.03 -17.78
CA PRO A 178 11.15 -7.20 -18.41
C PRO A 178 11.04 -8.38 -19.38
N SER A 179 12.16 -8.88 -19.93
CA SER A 179 12.15 -10.04 -20.85
C SER A 179 12.26 -11.40 -20.16
N GLU A 180 12.59 -11.44 -18.86
CA GLU A 180 12.72 -12.69 -18.11
C GLU A 180 11.36 -13.38 -18.00
N GLY A 181 11.26 -14.66 -18.39
CA GLY A 181 9.99 -15.40 -18.40
C GLY A 181 9.08 -15.12 -19.61
N LEU A 182 9.43 -14.17 -20.48
CA LEU A 182 8.72 -13.94 -21.74
C LEU A 182 9.17 -14.91 -22.83
N ASP A 183 8.21 -15.40 -23.62
CA ASP A 183 8.47 -16.15 -24.85
C ASP A 183 8.89 -15.21 -26.00
N SER A 184 9.32 -15.80 -27.12
CA SER A 184 9.87 -15.04 -28.25
C SER A 184 8.88 -14.04 -28.86
N ALA A 185 7.59 -14.37 -28.88
CA ALA A 185 6.54 -13.46 -29.34
C ALA A 185 6.41 -12.25 -28.42
N ALA A 186 6.30 -12.46 -27.10
CA ALA A 186 6.16 -11.35 -26.15
C ALA A 186 7.43 -10.48 -26.06
N ARG A 187 8.64 -11.04 -26.24
CA ARG A 187 9.87 -10.23 -26.32
C ARG A 187 9.90 -9.30 -27.52
N LYS A 188 9.40 -9.76 -28.68
CA LYS A 188 9.26 -8.92 -29.87
C LYS A 188 8.23 -7.81 -29.65
N THR A 189 7.10 -8.11 -29.01
CA THR A 189 6.11 -7.10 -28.61
C THR A 189 6.75 -6.06 -27.70
N LEU A 190 7.48 -6.50 -26.67
CA LEU A 190 8.20 -5.62 -25.75
C LEU A 190 9.19 -4.69 -26.46
N SER A 191 10.09 -5.22 -27.29
CA SER A 191 11.06 -4.41 -28.07
C SER A 191 10.33 -3.41 -28.98
N SER A 192 9.27 -3.84 -29.66
CA SER A 192 8.48 -2.98 -30.56
C SER A 192 7.80 -1.83 -29.81
N TRP A 193 7.26 -2.11 -28.61
CA TRP A 193 6.66 -1.10 -27.75
C TRP A 193 7.71 -0.12 -27.20
N ILE A 194 8.87 -0.61 -26.73
CA ILE A 194 9.97 0.24 -26.26
C ILE A 194 10.43 1.21 -27.35
N GLY A 195 10.60 0.72 -28.58
CA GLY A 195 11.03 1.56 -29.71
C GLY A 195 10.01 2.63 -30.08
N GLU A 196 8.72 2.28 -30.11
CA GLU A 196 7.66 3.25 -30.37
C GLU A 196 7.52 4.28 -29.23
N LEU A 197 7.64 3.87 -27.97
CA LEU A 197 7.60 4.79 -26.83
C LEU A 197 8.79 5.76 -26.83
N SER A 198 9.99 5.28 -27.18
CA SER A 198 11.17 6.12 -27.38
C SER A 198 10.96 7.12 -28.52
N SER A 199 10.32 6.71 -29.63
CA SER A 199 10.01 7.58 -30.77
C SER A 199 9.03 8.70 -30.38
N ARG A 200 8.07 8.41 -29.49
CA ARG A 200 7.13 9.36 -28.87
C ARG A 200 7.76 10.26 -27.80
N GLY A 201 9.03 10.04 -27.47
CA GLY A 201 9.80 10.88 -26.54
C GLY A 201 9.76 10.42 -25.09
N HIS A 202 9.20 9.25 -24.77
CA HIS A 202 9.28 8.68 -23.42
C HIS A 202 10.71 8.21 -23.12
N ALA A 203 11.16 8.45 -21.89
CA ALA A 203 12.43 7.93 -21.41
C ALA A 203 12.23 6.54 -20.82
N ILE A 204 13.14 5.61 -21.10
CA ILE A 204 12.98 4.21 -20.69
C ILE A 204 14.29 3.76 -20.05
N ILE A 205 14.22 3.26 -18.83
CA ILE A 205 15.35 2.62 -18.14
C ILE A 205 15.02 1.14 -18.00
N VAL A 206 15.86 0.29 -18.59
CA VAL A 206 15.67 -1.16 -18.60
C VAL A 206 16.85 -1.83 -17.94
N ALA A 207 16.65 -2.48 -16.79
CA ALA A 207 17.60 -3.45 -16.27
C ALA A 207 17.36 -4.78 -16.96
N THR A 208 18.39 -5.32 -17.62
CA THR A 208 18.24 -6.57 -18.37
C THR A 208 19.57 -7.27 -18.58
N HIS A 209 19.48 -8.59 -18.78
CA HIS A 209 20.55 -9.42 -19.33
C HIS A 209 20.30 -9.82 -20.80
N ASP A 210 19.21 -9.36 -21.39
CA ASP A 210 18.84 -9.68 -22.76
C ASP A 210 19.67 -8.88 -23.76
N GLN A 211 20.55 -9.58 -24.48
CA GLN A 211 21.46 -8.98 -25.44
C GLN A 211 20.73 -8.23 -26.57
N GLU A 212 19.52 -8.64 -26.94
CA GLU A 212 18.73 -7.98 -27.98
C GLU A 212 18.30 -6.59 -27.49
N LEU A 213 17.70 -6.51 -26.29
CA LEU A 213 17.30 -5.24 -25.67
C LEU A 213 18.50 -4.32 -25.36
N ILE A 214 19.63 -4.89 -24.93
CA ILE A 214 20.87 -4.11 -24.70
C ILE A 214 21.36 -3.51 -26.01
N THR A 215 21.38 -4.29 -27.09
CA THR A 215 21.84 -3.85 -28.41
C THR A 215 20.92 -2.76 -28.99
N GLU A 216 19.61 -2.89 -28.77
CA GLU A 216 18.58 -1.94 -29.22
C GLU A 216 18.42 -0.72 -28.31
N SER A 217 19.20 -0.60 -27.23
CA SER A 217 19.19 0.59 -26.39
C SER A 217 19.92 1.76 -27.07
N THR A 218 19.62 2.99 -26.64
CA THR A 218 20.36 4.19 -27.08
C THR A 218 21.69 4.30 -26.35
N ARG A 219 21.70 3.94 -25.07
CA ARG A 219 22.84 4.02 -24.15
C ARG A 219 22.84 2.81 -23.23
N VAL A 220 24.01 2.28 -22.94
CA VAL A 220 24.21 1.14 -22.04
C VAL A 220 25.11 1.57 -20.90
N ILE A 221 24.71 1.28 -19.67
CA ILE A 221 25.53 1.40 -18.48
C ILE A 221 25.78 0.01 -17.93
N SER A 222 27.05 -0.39 -17.90
CA SER A 222 27.48 -1.64 -17.27
C SER A 222 27.90 -1.35 -15.84
N ILE A 223 27.25 -2.03 -14.89
CA ILE A 223 27.48 -1.93 -13.45
C ILE A 223 28.28 -3.16 -13.00
N ASP A 224 29.53 -2.96 -12.58
CA ASP A 224 30.35 -4.02 -11.98
C ASP A 224 30.98 -3.53 -10.67
N SER A 225 30.56 -4.14 -9.56
CA SER A 225 31.20 -3.99 -8.25
C SER A 225 31.44 -2.54 -7.80
N GLY A 226 30.49 -1.63 -8.10
CA GLY A 226 30.55 -0.21 -7.75
C GLY A 226 31.24 0.69 -8.78
N SER A 227 31.74 0.12 -9.88
CA SER A 227 32.19 0.86 -11.06
C SER A 227 31.10 0.92 -12.13
N PHE A 228 31.03 2.06 -12.82
CA PHE A 228 30.09 2.31 -13.90
C PHE A 228 30.90 2.57 -15.17
N SER A 229 30.55 1.85 -16.24
CA SER A 229 31.09 2.13 -17.57
C SER A 229 29.94 2.39 -18.52
N GLU A 230 30.14 3.34 -19.43
CA GLU A 230 29.12 3.76 -20.38
C GLU A 230 29.54 3.39 -21.80
N SER A 231 28.60 2.86 -22.56
CA SER A 231 28.76 2.62 -23.98
C SER A 231 27.49 2.99 -24.75
N ARG A 232 27.61 3.11 -26.06
CA ARG A 232 26.50 3.47 -26.94
C ARG A 232 25.88 2.22 -27.53
N GLY A 233 24.56 2.09 -27.43
CA GLY A 233 23.81 1.05 -28.14
C GLY A 233 23.49 1.46 -29.59
N LYS A 234 22.84 0.57 -30.35
CA LYS A 234 22.49 0.84 -31.76
C LYS A 234 21.24 1.74 -31.90
N GLY A 235 20.50 1.94 -30.81
CA GLY A 235 19.20 2.60 -30.79
C GLY A 235 18.06 1.63 -31.14
N PRO A 236 16.83 1.95 -30.71
CA PRO A 236 15.70 1.07 -30.90
C PRO A 236 15.25 1.05 -32.36
N THR A 237 14.94 -0.15 -32.86
CA THR A 237 14.51 -0.41 -34.24
C THR A 237 13.04 -0.81 -34.33
N GLY A 238 12.45 -1.25 -33.21
CA GLY A 238 11.09 -1.71 -33.12
C GLY A 238 10.06 -0.59 -33.33
N SER A 239 8.97 -0.90 -34.04
CA SER A 239 7.81 -0.03 -34.20
C SER A 239 6.55 -0.87 -33.96
N ALA A 240 5.63 -0.31 -33.18
CA ALA A 240 4.32 -0.91 -32.89
C ALA A 240 3.23 0.14 -33.13
N LYS A 241 2.04 -0.32 -33.51
CA LYS A 241 0.85 0.54 -33.50
C LYS A 241 0.31 0.56 -32.07
N LEU A 242 0.64 1.61 -31.32
CA LEU A 242 0.07 1.85 -29.99
C LEU A 242 -1.21 2.68 -30.08
N PRO A 243 -2.14 2.55 -29.13
CA PRO A 243 -3.32 3.39 -29.05
C PRO A 243 -2.95 4.89 -28.90
N ASP A 244 -3.95 5.72 -29.14
CA ASP A 244 -3.84 7.16 -28.96
C ASP A 244 -3.79 7.52 -27.48
N ALA A 245 -3.24 8.69 -27.18
CA ALA A 245 -3.20 9.19 -25.82
C ALA A 245 -4.61 9.43 -25.27
N CYS A 246 -4.81 9.11 -24.00
CA CYS A 246 -6.09 9.24 -23.32
C CYS A 246 -6.24 10.59 -22.60
N SER A 247 -7.48 11.00 -22.34
CA SER A 247 -7.76 12.10 -21.40
C SER A 247 -7.33 11.73 -19.98
N MET A 248 -6.77 12.72 -19.29
CA MET A 248 -6.32 12.60 -17.91
C MET A 248 -7.21 13.47 -17.02
N HIS A 249 -7.83 12.85 -16.02
CA HIS A 249 -8.51 13.54 -14.92
C HIS A 249 -7.56 13.69 -13.72
N ASP A 250 -7.98 14.47 -12.72
CA ASP A 250 -7.19 14.62 -11.50
C ASP A 250 -6.98 13.25 -10.83
N PRO A 251 -5.72 12.81 -10.64
CA PRO A 251 -5.44 11.49 -10.12
C PRO A 251 -5.88 11.39 -8.65
N SER A 252 -6.52 10.28 -8.29
CA SER A 252 -6.95 9.98 -6.91
C SER A 252 -6.34 8.67 -6.39
N PRO A 253 -5.05 8.62 -6.03
CA PRO A 253 -4.33 7.36 -5.78
C PRO A 253 -4.83 6.62 -4.55
N ILE A 254 -5.19 7.35 -3.50
CA ILE A 254 -5.75 6.79 -2.27
C ILE A 254 -7.09 6.14 -2.56
N LEU A 255 -7.91 6.75 -3.43
CA LEU A 255 -9.18 6.17 -3.86
C LEU A 255 -8.95 4.92 -4.73
N SER A 256 -7.94 4.92 -5.61
CA SER A 256 -7.55 3.74 -6.39
C SER A 256 -7.13 2.58 -5.48
N LEU A 257 -6.35 2.86 -4.43
CA LEU A 257 -5.95 1.88 -3.41
C LEU A 257 -7.17 1.35 -2.63
N ALA A 258 -8.08 2.23 -2.21
CA ALA A 258 -9.30 1.83 -1.51
C ALA A 258 -10.20 0.98 -2.40
N LYS A 259 -10.39 1.36 -3.67
CA LYS A 259 -11.16 0.59 -4.65
C LYS A 259 -10.54 -0.78 -4.90
N TRP A 260 -9.21 -0.85 -5.02
CA TRP A 260 -8.48 -2.12 -5.13
C TRP A 260 -8.72 -3.00 -3.89
N ALA A 261 -8.51 -2.48 -2.69
CA ALA A 261 -8.70 -3.24 -1.45
C ALA A 261 -10.14 -3.77 -1.31
N LEU A 262 -11.14 -2.94 -1.64
CA LEU A 262 -12.55 -3.32 -1.62
C LEU A 262 -12.89 -4.38 -2.67
N ASN A 263 -12.36 -4.27 -3.90
CA ASN A 263 -12.61 -5.26 -4.95
C ASN A 263 -12.04 -6.63 -4.60
N VAL A 264 -10.84 -6.65 -4.02
CA VAL A 264 -10.21 -7.89 -3.56
C VAL A 264 -10.99 -8.48 -2.39
N GLU A 265 -11.36 -7.66 -1.39
CA GLU A 265 -12.14 -8.11 -0.22
C GLU A 265 -13.53 -8.62 -0.60
N ARG A 266 -14.23 -7.95 -1.53
CA ARG A 266 -15.54 -8.39 -2.02
C ARG A 266 -15.50 -9.78 -2.66
N ARG A 267 -14.38 -10.13 -3.31
CA ARG A 267 -14.20 -11.44 -3.97
C ARG A 267 -13.67 -12.52 -3.03
N ASN A 268 -12.86 -12.13 -2.04
CA ASN A 268 -12.34 -13.03 -1.03
C ASN A 268 -12.32 -12.33 0.35
N PRO A 269 -13.39 -12.46 1.16
CA PRO A 269 -13.57 -11.68 2.39
C PRO A 269 -12.72 -12.19 3.56
N ILE A 270 -11.41 -12.34 3.34
CA ILE A 270 -10.46 -12.86 4.32
C ILE A 270 -10.36 -11.91 5.52
N ASP A 271 -10.35 -10.59 5.30
CA ASP A 271 -10.21 -9.62 6.39
C ASP A 271 -11.43 -9.66 7.29
N THR A 272 -12.62 -9.59 6.67
CA THR A 272 -13.90 -9.58 7.37
C THR A 272 -14.10 -10.86 8.17
N ILE A 273 -13.90 -12.03 7.55
CA ILE A 273 -14.04 -13.33 8.23
C ILE A 273 -12.97 -13.48 9.31
N GLY A 274 -11.72 -13.13 9.00
CA GLY A 274 -10.58 -13.27 9.91
C GLY A 274 -10.72 -12.44 11.19
N ARG A 275 -11.38 -11.27 11.13
CA ARG A 275 -11.71 -10.46 12.30
C ARG A 275 -12.99 -10.92 13.01
N LEU A 276 -14.01 -11.33 12.26
CA LEU A 276 -15.31 -11.69 12.82
C LEU A 276 -15.27 -13.00 13.60
N THR A 277 -14.54 -14.01 13.12
CA THR A 277 -14.44 -15.32 13.81
C THR A 277 -13.94 -15.21 15.26
N PRO A 278 -12.79 -14.57 15.56
CA PRO A 278 -12.33 -14.42 16.95
C PRO A 278 -13.23 -13.47 17.76
N ALA A 279 -13.88 -12.49 17.14
CA ALA A 279 -14.82 -11.61 17.84
C ALA A 279 -16.10 -12.35 18.29
N ILE A 280 -16.66 -13.23 17.44
CA ILE A 280 -17.79 -14.08 17.82
C ILE A 280 -17.39 -15.03 18.96
N LEU A 281 -16.20 -15.64 18.87
CA LEU A 281 -15.69 -16.49 19.95
C LEU A 281 -15.60 -15.72 21.27
N ALA A 282 -15.08 -14.48 21.23
CA ALA A 282 -14.97 -13.64 22.41
C ALA A 282 -16.33 -13.24 22.98
N LEU A 283 -17.32 -12.98 22.12
CA LEU A 283 -18.69 -12.71 22.55
C LEU A 283 -19.30 -13.93 23.26
N LEU A 284 -19.12 -15.13 22.71
CA LEU A 284 -19.60 -16.37 23.34
C LEU A 284 -18.92 -16.62 24.69
N LEU A 285 -17.60 -16.43 24.76
CA LEU A 285 -16.87 -16.55 26.02
C LEU A 285 -17.37 -15.53 27.05
N SER A 286 -17.57 -14.28 26.62
CA SER A 286 -18.10 -13.22 27.48
C SER A 286 -19.48 -13.57 28.04
N PHE A 287 -20.36 -14.14 27.20
CA PHE A 287 -21.67 -14.62 27.63
C PHE A 287 -21.56 -15.75 28.65
N THR A 288 -20.67 -16.73 28.43
CA THR A 288 -20.48 -17.84 29.38
C THR A 288 -19.87 -17.39 30.71
N ILE A 289 -18.96 -16.42 30.68
CA ILE A 289 -18.34 -15.86 31.90
C ILE A 289 -19.40 -15.14 32.71
N LEU A 290 -20.21 -14.29 32.07
CA LEU A 290 -21.27 -13.55 32.76
C LEU A 290 -22.35 -14.48 33.34
N GLY A 291 -22.75 -15.51 32.59
CA GLY A 291 -23.73 -16.50 33.06
C GLY A 291 -23.21 -17.44 34.17
N GLY A 292 -21.89 -17.52 34.36
CA GLY A 292 -21.25 -18.32 35.40
C GLY A 292 -20.89 -17.56 36.68
N ILE A 293 -21.04 -16.24 36.70
CA ILE A 293 -20.73 -15.38 37.85
C ILE A 293 -22.05 -14.96 38.51
N ASP A 294 -22.30 -15.44 39.73
CA ASP A 294 -23.35 -14.89 40.59
C ASP A 294 -22.90 -13.50 41.08
N ILE A 295 -23.31 -12.42 40.39
CA ILE A 295 -23.02 -11.05 40.82
C ILE A 295 -23.85 -10.75 42.08
N PRO A 296 -23.25 -10.60 43.28
CA PRO A 296 -24.00 -10.38 44.51
C PRO A 296 -24.67 -9.00 44.47
N GLN A 297 -25.99 -8.97 44.63
CA GLN A 297 -26.81 -7.75 44.59
C GLN A 297 -26.65 -6.83 45.82
N ASP A 298 -25.96 -7.30 46.87
CA ASP A 298 -25.95 -6.68 48.20
C ASP A 298 -24.58 -6.08 48.58
N ALA A 299 -24.08 -5.10 47.83
CA ALA A 299 -23.13 -4.07 48.28
C ALA A 299 -22.90 -3.02 47.18
N SER A 300 -22.85 -1.73 47.52
CA SER A 300 -22.50 -0.66 46.57
C SER A 300 -21.10 -0.82 45.96
N VAL A 301 -20.20 -1.56 46.61
CA VAL A 301 -18.84 -1.83 46.10
C VAL A 301 -18.82 -3.04 45.14
N SER A 302 -19.71 -4.04 45.30
CA SER A 302 -19.79 -5.18 44.38
C SER A 302 -20.45 -4.81 43.05
N THR A 303 -21.28 -3.77 43.04
CA THR A 303 -21.94 -3.23 41.83
C THR A 303 -20.95 -2.50 40.92
N HIS A 304 -20.02 -1.70 41.44
CA HIS A 304 -18.97 -1.07 40.63
C HIS A 304 -18.03 -2.08 39.97
N ILE A 305 -17.55 -3.08 40.72
CA ILE A 305 -16.72 -4.17 40.19
C ILE A 305 -17.48 -4.98 39.11
N GLY A 306 -18.81 -5.11 39.27
CA GLY A 306 -19.68 -5.75 38.29
C GLY A 306 -19.79 -4.96 36.99
N TYR A 307 -19.96 -3.63 37.06
CA TYR A 307 -20.07 -2.78 35.88
C TYR A 307 -18.76 -2.67 35.09
N ASP A 308 -17.60 -2.63 35.75
CA ASP A 308 -16.30 -2.66 35.08
C ASP A 308 -16.13 -3.96 34.27
N LEU A 309 -16.50 -5.10 34.86
CA LEU A 309 -16.46 -6.40 34.18
C LEU A 309 -17.42 -6.44 32.99
N ILE A 310 -18.66 -5.98 33.15
CA ILE A 310 -19.64 -5.94 32.06
C ILE A 310 -19.16 -5.01 30.93
N ALA A 311 -18.66 -3.82 31.27
CA ALA A 311 -18.11 -2.87 30.31
C ALA A 311 -16.98 -3.50 29.48
N ALA A 312 -16.05 -4.21 30.15
CA ALA A 312 -14.99 -4.94 29.47
C ALA A 312 -15.57 -6.01 28.53
N LEU A 313 -16.46 -6.88 29.03
CA LEU A 313 -17.05 -7.99 28.26
C LEU A 313 -17.87 -7.51 27.05
N VAL A 314 -18.53 -6.34 27.14
CA VAL A 314 -19.27 -5.71 26.04
C VAL A 314 -18.31 -5.17 24.96
N LEU A 315 -17.18 -4.58 25.35
CA LEU A 315 -16.24 -3.96 24.42
C LEU A 315 -15.24 -4.95 23.80
N VAL A 316 -14.92 -6.05 24.48
CA VAL A 316 -13.91 -7.04 24.05
C VAL A 316 -14.12 -7.54 22.60
N PRO A 317 -15.34 -7.97 22.18
CA PRO A 317 -15.54 -8.46 20.80
C PRO A 317 -15.19 -7.42 19.74
N ALA A 318 -15.59 -6.16 19.94
CA ALA A 318 -15.27 -5.06 19.03
C ALA A 318 -13.77 -4.74 19.06
N PHE A 319 -13.15 -4.68 20.24
CA PHE A 319 -11.72 -4.45 20.41
C PHE A 319 -10.86 -5.53 19.73
N ILE A 320 -11.28 -6.80 19.79
CA ILE A 320 -10.60 -7.89 19.10
C ILE A 320 -10.58 -7.65 17.58
N THR A 321 -11.70 -7.18 17.00
CA THR A 321 -11.68 -6.85 15.56
C THR A 321 -10.69 -5.76 15.22
N ALA A 322 -10.41 -4.84 16.14
CA ALA A 322 -9.45 -3.77 15.92
C ALA A 322 -8.00 -4.28 15.91
N VAL A 323 -7.66 -5.20 16.82
CA VAL A 323 -6.27 -5.68 17.06
C VAL A 323 -5.83 -6.79 16.11
N VAL A 324 -6.76 -7.59 15.59
CA VAL A 324 -6.45 -8.68 14.64
C VAL A 324 -5.72 -8.14 13.39
N SER A 325 -4.70 -8.88 12.96
CA SER A 325 -3.88 -8.50 11.79
C SER A 325 -4.74 -8.37 10.54
N PRO A 326 -4.64 -7.25 9.80
CA PRO A 326 -5.35 -7.11 8.54
C PRO A 326 -4.87 -8.10 7.48
N ALA A 327 -5.80 -8.59 6.66
CA ALA A 327 -5.47 -9.37 5.47
C ALA A 327 -4.71 -8.52 4.43
N LEU A 328 -4.89 -7.19 4.45
CA LEU A 328 -4.17 -6.28 3.57
C LEU A 328 -2.65 -6.41 3.69
N VAL A 329 -2.13 -6.65 4.91
CA VAL A 329 -0.70 -6.85 5.14
C VAL A 329 -0.17 -8.01 4.30
N ARG A 330 -0.91 -9.13 4.27
CA ARG A 330 -0.58 -10.28 3.43
C ARG A 330 -0.69 -9.96 1.95
N ARG A 331 -1.75 -9.27 1.53
CA ARG A 331 -1.96 -8.86 0.11
C ARG A 331 -0.83 -7.95 -0.40
N LEU A 332 -0.36 -7.03 0.44
CA LEU A 332 0.77 -6.14 0.13
C LEU A 332 2.11 -6.89 0.11
N SER A 333 2.26 -7.96 0.89
CA SER A 333 3.47 -8.79 0.87
C SER A 333 3.58 -9.71 -0.35
N ASP A 334 2.47 -9.97 -1.04
CA ASP A 334 2.39 -10.88 -2.17
C ASP A 334 3.12 -10.31 -3.39
N GLU A 335 4.09 -11.08 -3.91
CA GLU A 335 4.87 -10.76 -5.13
C GLU A 335 5.33 -9.28 -5.21
N GLY A 336 5.66 -8.65 -4.07
CA GLY A 336 6.09 -7.24 -4.02
C GLY A 336 5.02 -6.19 -4.36
N CYS A 337 3.73 -6.54 -4.33
CA CYS A 337 2.60 -5.64 -4.56
C CYS A 337 2.66 -4.35 -3.72
N GLY A 338 3.01 -4.48 -2.44
CA GLY A 338 3.16 -3.34 -1.54
C GLY A 338 4.28 -2.39 -1.94
N ARG A 339 5.33 -2.90 -2.61
CA ARG A 339 6.43 -2.07 -3.12
C ARG A 339 5.97 -1.24 -4.33
N TRP A 340 5.16 -1.84 -5.19
CA TRP A 340 4.51 -1.14 -6.30
C TRP A 340 3.59 -0.03 -5.78
N TRP A 341 2.69 -0.34 -4.83
CA TRP A 341 1.83 0.67 -4.22
C TRP A 341 2.62 1.77 -3.50
N THR A 342 3.72 1.41 -2.84
CA THR A 342 4.62 2.36 -2.17
C THR A 342 5.24 3.33 -3.16
N ALA A 343 5.65 2.86 -4.34
CA ALA A 343 6.14 3.73 -5.42
C ALA A 343 5.05 4.69 -5.92
N MET A 344 3.82 4.18 -6.07
CA MET A 344 2.72 4.95 -6.66
C MET A 344 2.09 5.98 -5.72
N LEU A 345 2.02 5.73 -4.41
CA LEU A 345 1.48 6.69 -3.44
C LEU A 345 2.55 7.62 -2.84
N GLY A 346 3.84 7.28 -2.96
CA GLY A 346 4.92 8.04 -2.34
C GLY A 346 4.74 8.14 -0.81
N PRO A 347 4.84 9.33 -0.20
CA PRO A 347 4.74 9.50 1.26
C PRO A 347 3.37 9.11 1.84
N MET A 348 2.32 9.11 1.01
CA MET A 348 0.97 8.75 1.47
C MET A 348 0.71 7.25 1.51
N ALA A 349 1.67 6.41 1.07
CA ALA A 349 1.48 4.96 1.00
C ALA A 349 1.13 4.36 2.37
N ARG A 350 1.89 4.72 3.40
CA ARG A 350 1.76 4.16 4.74
C ARG A 350 0.55 4.71 5.52
N PRO A 351 0.30 6.03 5.56
CA PRO A 351 -0.96 6.56 6.09
C PRO A 351 -2.18 5.92 5.43
N ALA A 352 -2.22 5.86 4.10
CA ALA A 352 -3.37 5.31 3.37
C ALA A 352 -3.57 3.82 3.66
N ASN A 353 -2.51 3.01 3.60
CA ASN A 353 -2.58 1.58 3.91
C ASN A 353 -3.10 1.33 5.33
N SER A 354 -2.65 2.10 6.32
CA SER A 354 -3.05 1.91 7.72
C SER A 354 -4.55 2.16 7.95
N VAL A 355 -5.13 3.16 7.29
CA VAL A 355 -6.56 3.48 7.41
C VAL A 355 -7.40 2.51 6.60
N ILE A 356 -7.01 2.20 5.36
CA ILE A 356 -7.77 1.32 4.45
C ILE A 356 -7.86 -0.11 5.01
N SER A 357 -6.87 -0.54 5.78
CA SER A 357 -6.86 -1.87 6.40
C SER A 357 -7.37 -1.88 7.85
N ALA A 358 -7.85 -0.76 8.37
CA ALA A 358 -8.48 -0.73 9.69
C ALA A 358 -9.87 -1.40 9.64
N SER A 359 -10.26 -2.00 10.76
CA SER A 359 -11.62 -2.50 11.01
C SER A 359 -12.55 -1.32 11.26
N ILE A 360 -13.04 -0.69 10.19
CA ILE A 360 -13.91 0.49 10.29
C ILE A 360 -15.38 0.08 10.52
N ILE A 361 -15.81 -1.02 9.89
CA ILE A 361 -17.22 -1.41 9.83
C ILE A 361 -17.64 -2.25 11.05
N LEU A 362 -16.79 -3.16 11.53
CA LEU A 362 -17.17 -4.15 12.54
C LEU A 362 -17.32 -3.63 13.98
N PRO A 363 -16.55 -2.62 14.46
CA PRO A 363 -16.60 -2.21 15.86
C PRO A 363 -18.00 -1.82 16.33
N ILE A 364 -18.68 -0.91 15.60
CA ILE A 364 -20.00 -0.41 15.97
C ILE A 364 -21.05 -1.53 16.10
N PRO A 365 -21.36 -2.31 15.05
CA PRO A 365 -22.39 -3.35 15.15
C PRO A 365 -22.04 -4.40 16.20
N LEU A 366 -20.76 -4.76 16.36
CA LEU A 366 -20.37 -5.74 17.36
C LEU A 366 -20.52 -5.22 18.79
N THR A 367 -20.21 -3.94 19.06
CA THR A 367 -20.43 -3.38 20.39
C THR A 367 -21.92 -3.40 20.76
N TYR A 368 -22.81 -3.03 19.84
CA TYR A 368 -24.26 -3.09 20.05
C TYR A 368 -24.77 -4.52 20.23
N VAL A 369 -24.36 -5.46 19.37
CA VAL A 369 -24.71 -6.88 19.51
C VAL A 369 -24.23 -7.44 20.85
N SER A 370 -23.01 -7.06 21.27
CA SER A 370 -22.45 -7.49 22.55
C SER A 370 -23.25 -6.96 23.72
N TRP A 371 -23.70 -5.69 23.66
CA TRP A 371 -24.62 -5.14 24.66
C TRP A 371 -25.92 -5.94 24.74
N PHE A 372 -26.62 -6.15 23.62
CA PHE A 372 -27.89 -6.88 23.62
C PHE A 372 -27.80 -8.32 24.15
N VAL A 373 -26.66 -8.98 23.94
CA VAL A 373 -26.44 -10.36 24.41
C VAL A 373 -26.13 -10.40 25.90
N LEU A 374 -25.46 -9.37 26.44
CA LEU A 374 -24.91 -9.37 27.80
C LEU A 374 -25.73 -8.54 28.80
N SER A 375 -26.58 -7.61 28.36
CA SER A 375 -27.28 -6.65 29.22
C SER A 375 -28.49 -7.22 29.97
N GLY A 376 -28.80 -8.52 29.83
CA GLY A 376 -30.07 -9.12 30.28
C GLY A 376 -30.38 -9.02 31.78
N SER A 377 -29.40 -8.67 32.62
CA SER A 377 -29.54 -8.49 34.07
C SER A 377 -29.53 -7.02 34.53
N ILE A 378 -29.45 -6.06 33.59
CA ILE A 378 -29.28 -4.62 33.88
C ILE A 378 -30.65 -3.91 33.92
N PRO A 379 -30.86 -2.94 34.82
CA PRO A 379 -32.08 -2.12 34.85
C PRO A 379 -32.37 -1.43 33.51
N GLU A 380 -33.66 -1.30 33.15
CA GLU A 380 -34.10 -0.71 31.87
C GLU A 380 -33.63 0.75 31.70
N GLU A 381 -33.68 1.56 32.77
CA GLU A 381 -33.25 2.97 32.73
C GLU A 381 -31.76 3.10 32.35
N THR A 382 -30.90 2.31 32.98
CA THR A 382 -29.47 2.25 32.65
C THR A 382 -29.24 1.75 31.23
N SER A 383 -30.04 0.79 30.77
CA SER A 383 -29.93 0.22 29.42
C SER A 383 -30.25 1.24 28.33
N ASP A 384 -31.31 2.03 28.51
CA ASP A 384 -31.68 3.11 27.59
C ASP A 384 -30.61 4.18 27.47
N GLU A 385 -29.96 4.52 28.58
CA GLU A 385 -28.87 5.49 28.59
C GLU A 385 -27.63 4.95 27.86
N VAL A 386 -27.20 3.71 28.14
CA VAL A 386 -26.06 3.09 27.47
C VAL A 386 -26.29 3.00 25.97
N LEU A 387 -27.46 2.53 25.52
CA LEU A 387 -27.77 2.40 24.09
C LEU A 387 -27.66 3.72 23.31
N ARG A 388 -27.93 4.86 23.96
CA ARG A 388 -27.79 6.20 23.36
C ARG A 388 -26.33 6.62 23.16
N TRP A 389 -25.41 6.14 23.99
CA TRP A 389 -24.01 6.60 24.03
C TRP A 389 -22.98 5.54 23.63
N LEU A 390 -23.40 4.29 23.43
CA LEU A 390 -22.52 3.17 23.09
C LEU A 390 -21.73 3.38 21.79
N TRP A 391 -22.25 4.20 20.88
CA TRP A 391 -21.55 4.59 19.65
C TRP A 391 -20.23 5.34 19.93
N LEU A 392 -20.13 6.07 21.04
CA LEU A 392 -18.96 6.89 21.35
C LEU A 392 -17.72 6.01 21.63
N PRO A 393 -17.74 5.05 22.57
CA PRO A 393 -16.66 4.07 22.70
C PRO A 393 -16.40 3.27 21.42
N ALA A 394 -17.46 2.92 20.67
CA ALA A 394 -17.31 2.14 19.44
C ALA A 394 -16.57 2.90 18.33
N ILE A 395 -16.74 4.23 18.22
CA ILE A 395 -15.96 5.06 17.31
C ILE A 395 -14.49 5.09 17.73
N VAL A 396 -14.19 5.20 19.02
CA VAL A 396 -12.79 5.20 19.48
C VAL A 396 -12.11 3.86 19.20
N ILE A 397 -12.84 2.74 19.20
CA ILE A 397 -12.29 1.44 18.75
C ILE A 397 -11.86 1.48 17.27
N ILE A 398 -12.47 2.31 16.42
CA ILE A 398 -12.03 2.52 15.04
C ILE A 398 -10.65 3.21 15.03
N ASP A 399 -10.42 4.22 15.88
CA ASP A 399 -9.11 4.87 16.02
C ASP A 399 -8.05 3.88 16.49
N VAL A 400 -8.39 3.04 17.48
CA VAL A 400 -7.55 1.92 17.94
C VAL A 400 -7.25 0.97 16.78
N SER A 401 -8.21 0.71 15.89
CA SER A 401 -7.99 -0.16 14.74
C SER A 401 -7.03 0.44 13.71
N CYS A 402 -7.11 1.74 13.44
CA CYS A 402 -6.13 2.45 12.62
C CYS A 402 -4.73 2.33 13.22
N ALA A 403 -4.60 2.54 14.54
CA ALA A 403 -3.33 2.40 15.26
C ALA A 403 -2.77 0.97 15.21
N ALA A 404 -3.61 -0.04 15.46
CA ALA A 404 -3.25 -1.44 15.37
C ALA A 404 -2.78 -1.81 13.95
N SER A 405 -3.49 -1.34 12.93
CA SER A 405 -3.11 -1.58 11.55
C SER A 405 -1.74 -0.97 11.21
N ALA A 406 -1.49 0.27 11.63
CA ALA A 406 -0.19 0.92 11.45
C ALA A 406 0.96 0.13 12.13
N LEU A 407 0.70 -0.43 13.32
CA LEU A 407 1.66 -1.30 14.02
C LEU A 407 1.91 -2.62 13.27
N HIS A 408 0.88 -3.26 12.72
CA HIS A 408 1.05 -4.47 11.90
C HIS A 408 1.88 -4.18 10.64
N LEU A 409 1.64 -3.05 9.97
CA LEU A 409 2.45 -2.61 8.82
C LEU A 409 3.90 -2.32 9.22
N LEU A 410 4.12 -1.69 10.39
CA LEU A 410 5.46 -1.49 10.97
C LEU A 410 6.21 -2.79 11.18
N VAL A 411 5.56 -3.78 11.75
CA VAL A 411 6.18 -5.09 12.00
C VAL A 411 6.45 -5.82 10.70
N ALA A 412 5.55 -5.73 9.71
CA ALA A 412 5.72 -6.36 8.41
C ALA A 412 6.97 -5.87 7.66
N ASP A 413 7.37 -4.61 7.88
CA ASP A 413 8.58 -4.04 7.29
C ASP A 413 9.88 -4.46 8.00
N LEU A 414 9.78 -5.02 9.22
CA LEU A 414 10.96 -5.49 9.94
C LEU A 414 11.58 -6.69 9.22
N ARG A 415 12.91 -6.66 9.07
CA ARG A 415 13.70 -7.71 8.38
C ARG A 415 13.50 -9.13 8.94
N ARG A 416 12.99 -9.25 10.17
CA ARG A 416 12.58 -10.51 10.81
C ARG A 416 11.12 -10.37 11.25
N SER A 417 10.21 -10.54 10.30
CA SER A 417 8.76 -10.43 10.48
C SER A 417 8.16 -11.48 11.44
N SER A 418 8.94 -12.50 11.86
CA SER A 418 8.52 -13.55 12.79
C SER A 418 8.86 -13.31 14.27
N ALA A 419 9.43 -12.16 14.63
CA ALA A 419 9.80 -11.90 16.01
C ALA A 419 8.59 -11.41 16.83
N VAL A 420 8.53 -11.88 18.08
CA VAL A 420 7.64 -11.54 19.23
C VAL A 420 7.37 -10.02 19.44
N ALA A 421 8.02 -9.14 18.68
CA ALA A 421 7.83 -7.70 18.70
C ALA A 421 6.39 -7.24 18.36
N ALA A 422 5.67 -7.96 17.48
CA ALA A 422 4.32 -7.57 17.09
C ALA A 422 3.34 -7.56 18.26
N SER A 423 3.34 -8.63 19.06
CA SER A 423 2.47 -8.76 20.23
C SER A 423 2.85 -7.78 21.34
N LEU A 424 4.14 -7.47 21.49
CA LEU A 424 4.61 -6.49 22.47
C LEU A 424 4.20 -5.06 22.12
N LEU A 425 4.24 -4.69 20.83
CA LEU A 425 3.83 -3.35 20.40
C LEU A 425 2.32 -3.14 20.48
N LEU A 426 1.52 -4.17 20.18
CA LEU A 426 0.07 -4.11 20.31
C LEU A 426 -0.39 -3.98 21.78
N ALA A 427 0.42 -4.39 22.75
CA ALA A 427 0.10 -4.24 24.17
C ALA A 427 -0.11 -2.78 24.60
N VAL A 428 0.49 -1.82 23.88
CA VAL A 428 0.26 -0.38 24.11
C VAL A 428 -1.21 0.00 23.89
N LEU A 429 -1.92 -0.73 23.01
CA LEU A 429 -3.34 -0.50 22.74
C LEU A 429 -4.28 -1.03 23.83
N VAL A 430 -3.76 -1.74 24.83
CA VAL A 430 -4.54 -2.11 26.02
C VAL A 430 -4.92 -0.87 26.83
N TRP A 431 -4.09 0.17 26.84
CA TRP A 431 -4.40 1.40 27.58
C TRP A 431 -5.66 2.12 27.06
N PRO A 432 -5.78 2.45 25.76
CA PRO A 432 -7.03 2.95 25.20
C PRO A 432 -8.24 2.06 25.52
N PHE A 433 -8.08 0.74 25.55
CA PHE A 433 -9.17 -0.17 25.89
C PHE A 433 -9.63 -0.02 27.35
N LEU A 434 -8.71 0.14 28.30
CA LEU A 434 -9.04 0.36 29.71
C LEU A 434 -9.79 1.69 29.92
N GLU A 435 -9.37 2.76 29.24
CA GLU A 435 -10.08 4.04 29.27
C GLU A 435 -11.52 3.93 28.73
N LEU A 436 -11.73 3.12 27.68
CA LEU A 436 -13.07 2.88 27.16
C LEU A 436 -13.93 2.01 28.09
N MET A 437 -13.32 1.07 28.81
CA MET A 437 -13.99 0.30 29.86
C MET A 437 -14.46 1.23 30.98
N ASP A 438 -13.58 2.10 31.47
CA ASP A 438 -13.91 3.08 32.51
C ASP A 438 -15.02 4.02 32.03
N ALA A 439 -14.94 4.53 30.81
CA ALA A 439 -15.97 5.38 30.23
C ALA A 439 -17.35 4.70 30.20
N LEU A 440 -17.42 3.44 29.75
CA LEU A 440 -18.68 2.70 29.69
C LEU A 440 -19.21 2.35 31.09
N SER A 441 -18.33 2.01 32.04
CA SER A 441 -18.70 1.78 33.44
C SER A 441 -19.29 3.02 34.09
N VAL A 442 -18.71 4.20 33.85
CA VAL A 442 -19.26 5.48 34.33
C VAL A 442 -20.62 5.78 33.70
N ILE A 443 -20.80 5.51 32.40
CA ILE A 443 -22.12 5.65 31.75
C ILE A 443 -23.15 4.73 32.40
N MET A 444 -22.78 3.50 32.78
CA MET A 444 -23.69 2.55 33.45
C MET A 444 -24.06 2.98 34.88
N THR A 445 -23.15 3.64 35.59
CA THR A 445 -23.34 3.98 37.01
C THR A 445 -23.96 5.35 37.24
N SER A 446 -23.50 6.35 36.48
CA SER A 446 -23.79 7.77 36.71
C SER A 446 -24.38 8.47 35.49
N GLY A 447 -24.50 7.75 34.37
CA GLY A 447 -24.93 8.30 33.11
C GLY A 447 -23.84 9.09 32.38
N MET A 448 -24.21 9.69 31.25
CA MET A 448 -23.26 10.40 30.41
C MET A 448 -23.07 11.85 30.88
N SER A 449 -21.82 12.28 31.05
CA SER A 449 -21.45 13.69 31.29
C SER A 449 -20.50 14.24 30.21
N PHE A 450 -20.70 15.50 29.84
CA PHE A 450 -19.86 16.22 28.86
C PHE A 450 -18.70 17.00 29.49
N ASP A 451 -18.49 16.85 30.80
CA ASP A 451 -17.41 17.52 31.49
C ASP A 451 -16.05 16.96 31.06
N LEU A 452 -15.02 17.81 31.08
CA LEU A 452 -13.64 17.42 30.73
C LEU A 452 -12.79 17.11 31.97
N GLU A 453 -13.44 16.80 33.09
CA GLU A 453 -12.76 16.33 34.30
C GLU A 453 -12.23 14.91 34.09
N ILE A 454 -11.05 14.62 34.65
CA ILE A 454 -10.42 13.30 34.54
C ILE A 454 -11.37 12.24 35.14
N GLY A 455 -11.67 11.21 34.37
CA GLY A 455 -12.58 10.13 34.75
C GLY A 455 -14.03 10.35 34.30
N SER A 456 -14.35 11.45 33.61
CA SER A 456 -15.63 11.58 32.90
C SER A 456 -15.65 10.68 31.65
N PRO A 457 -16.83 10.17 31.22
CA PRO A 457 -16.91 9.29 30.05
C PRO A 457 -16.35 9.92 28.77
N LEU A 458 -16.63 11.21 28.55
CA LEU A 458 -16.14 11.93 27.39
C LEU A 458 -14.62 12.11 27.44
N SER A 459 -14.07 12.47 28.61
CA SER A 459 -12.62 12.66 28.77
C SER A 459 -11.86 11.37 28.50
N SER A 460 -12.31 10.24 29.04
CA SER A 460 -11.69 8.93 28.80
C SER A 460 -11.75 8.51 27.32
N CYS A 461 -12.88 8.75 26.63
CA CYS A 461 -12.95 8.50 25.19
C CYS A 461 -11.96 9.37 24.39
N ILE A 462 -11.81 10.65 24.76
CA ILE A 462 -10.84 11.55 24.12
C ILE A 462 -9.41 11.10 24.39
N ILE A 463 -9.07 10.74 25.64
CA ILE A 463 -7.74 10.25 26.02
C ILE A 463 -7.41 8.97 25.26
N ALA A 464 -8.35 8.03 25.16
CA ALA A 464 -8.19 6.80 24.39
C ALA A 464 -7.93 7.07 22.90
N SER A 465 -8.73 7.95 22.29
CA SER A 465 -8.57 8.36 20.87
C SER A 465 -7.22 9.06 20.63
N LEU A 466 -6.84 10.02 21.48
CA LEU A 466 -5.54 10.71 21.41
C LEU A 466 -4.37 9.74 21.54
N THR A 467 -4.47 8.79 22.47
CA THR A 467 -3.44 7.74 22.66
C THR A 467 -3.32 6.88 21.41
N ALA A 468 -4.44 6.43 20.83
CA ALA A 468 -4.44 5.68 19.58
C ALA A 468 -3.85 6.51 18.42
N ALA A 469 -4.21 7.78 18.29
CA ALA A 469 -3.68 8.69 17.28
C ALA A 469 -2.16 8.93 17.42
N MET A 470 -1.64 9.02 18.66
CA MET A 470 -0.20 9.10 18.91
C MET A 470 0.52 7.81 18.51
N VAL A 471 0.00 6.65 18.89
CA VAL A 471 0.55 5.35 18.49
C VAL A 471 0.56 5.22 16.97
N TRP A 472 -0.55 5.59 16.31
CA TRP A 472 -0.65 5.62 14.86
C TRP A 472 0.41 6.53 14.23
N THR A 473 0.55 7.76 14.72
CA THR A 473 1.52 8.74 14.21
C THR A 473 2.94 8.20 14.30
N VAL A 474 3.32 7.62 15.44
CA VAL A 474 4.65 7.00 15.61
C VAL A 474 4.83 5.82 14.65
N ALA A 475 3.85 4.93 14.55
CA ALA A 475 3.93 3.75 13.69
C ALA A 475 3.96 4.10 12.19
N VAL A 476 3.39 5.23 11.79
CA VAL A 476 3.38 5.72 10.42
C VAL A 476 4.66 6.48 10.07
N PHE A 477 5.10 7.44 10.87
CA PHE A 477 6.17 8.35 10.45
C PHE A 477 7.58 7.94 10.90
N LEU A 478 7.72 7.13 11.96
CA LEU A 478 9.04 6.75 12.47
C LEU A 478 9.91 5.96 11.47
N PRO A 479 9.38 5.06 10.63
CA PRO A 479 10.20 4.26 9.69
C PRO A 479 10.74 5.02 8.48
N GLU A 480 10.26 6.25 8.24
CA GLU A 480 10.73 7.05 7.12
C GLU A 480 12.05 7.79 7.43
N TYR A 481 12.43 7.86 8.71
CA TYR A 481 13.68 8.39 9.25
C TYR A 481 14.61 7.25 9.70
#